data_AF-A0A923X3N0-F1
#
_entry.id   AF-A0A923X3N0-F1
#
_cell.length_a   1.000
_cell.length_b   1.000
_cell.length_c   1.000
_cell.angle_alpha   90.00
_cell.angle_beta   90.00
_cell.angle_gamma   90.00
#
_symmetry.space_group_name_H-M   'P 1'
#
loop_
_entity.id
_entity.type
_entity.pdbx_description
1 polymer ?
#
loop_
_entity_poly.entity_id
_entity_poly.type
_entity_poly.pdbx_seq_one_letter_code
_entity_poly.pdbx_strand_id
1 'polypeptide(L)'
;MTDATNDRPAVETLSFEDAQAELEAIVEQLEDRHTGLDAALGLWERGEALHAWCQQRLDHAAERLHKLTVSPDEVAAVQAESADGFVPAGAVPETAAIDPAPASAPGEEPSIF
;
A
#
# COMPACT_ATOMS: atom_id res chain seq x y z
N MET A 1 20.20 -16.89 -12.30
CA MET A 1 18.84 -16.78 -11.75
C MET A 1 19.01 -16.67 -10.25
N THR A 2 19.14 -15.44 -9.75
CA THR A 2 19.75 -15.14 -8.45
C THR A 2 18.74 -15.27 -7.31
N ASP A 3 19.06 -16.16 -6.39
CA ASP A 3 18.53 -16.31 -5.04
C ASP A 3 18.95 -15.08 -4.21
N ALA A 4 18.31 -13.92 -4.42
CA ALA A 4 18.58 -12.68 -3.68
C ALA A 4 17.55 -12.42 -2.56
N THR A 5 16.56 -13.30 -2.42
CA THR A 5 15.48 -13.17 -1.43
C THR A 5 15.83 -13.81 -0.08
N ASN A 6 16.80 -14.74 -0.05
CA ASN A 6 17.05 -15.58 1.12
C ASN A 6 18.07 -15.02 2.13
N ASP A 7 18.80 -13.95 1.78
CA ASP A 7 19.83 -13.32 2.66
C ASP A 7 19.30 -12.08 3.40
N ARG A 8 18.02 -11.73 3.23
CA ARG A 8 17.44 -10.56 3.91
C ARG A 8 17.17 -10.86 5.38
N PRO A 9 17.37 -9.89 6.28
CA PRO A 9 16.96 -10.03 7.67
C PRO A 9 15.46 -10.32 7.76
N ALA A 10 15.09 -11.14 8.74
CA ALA A 10 13.70 -11.37 9.09
C ALA A 10 13.02 -10.04 9.47
N VAL A 11 11.80 -9.80 9.00
CA VAL A 11 11.12 -8.49 9.11
C VAL A 11 10.94 -8.06 10.56
N GLU A 12 10.77 -9.02 11.47
CA GLU A 12 10.58 -8.80 12.91
C GLU A 12 11.83 -8.27 13.61
N THR A 13 12.99 -8.34 12.94
CA THR A 13 14.26 -7.81 13.45
C THR A 13 14.53 -6.37 13.02
N LEU A 14 13.72 -5.82 12.12
CA LEU A 14 13.91 -4.48 11.57
C LEU A 14 13.35 -3.39 12.50
N SER A 15 13.99 -2.22 12.47
CA SER A 15 13.37 -1.01 12.99
C SER A 15 12.17 -0.60 12.11
N PHE A 16 11.35 0.34 12.59
CA PHE A 16 10.20 0.80 11.78
C PHE A 16 10.70 1.54 10.53
N GLU A 17 11.73 2.37 10.71
CA GLU A 17 12.35 3.18 9.67
C GLU A 17 13.05 2.31 8.63
N ASP A 18 13.76 1.25 9.05
CA ASP A 18 14.39 0.31 8.12
C ASP A 18 13.33 -0.49 7.33
N ALA A 19 12.25 -0.90 7.98
CA ALA A 19 11.16 -1.61 7.32
C ALA A 19 10.42 -0.72 6.31
N GLN A 20 10.21 0.55 6.64
CA GLN A 20 9.64 1.55 5.73
C GLN A 20 10.57 1.79 4.53
N ALA A 21 11.87 1.97 4.77
CA ALA A 21 12.85 2.19 3.70
C ALA A 21 12.92 0.99 2.73
N GLU A 22 12.85 -0.24 3.25
CA GLU A 22 12.79 -1.43 2.40
C GLU A 22 11.48 -1.49 1.60
N LEU A 23 10.35 -1.12 2.20
CA LEU A 23 9.05 -1.07 1.51
C LEU A 23 9.07 -0.05 0.35
N GLU A 24 9.64 1.14 0.57
CA GLU A 24 9.82 2.16 -0.47
C GLU A 24 10.68 1.62 -1.64
N ALA A 25 11.79 0.94 -1.33
CA ALA A 25 12.65 0.32 -2.34
C ALA A 25 11.96 -0.83 -3.11
N ILE A 26 11.05 -1.56 -2.47
CA ILE A 26 10.22 -2.59 -3.12
C ILE A 26 9.24 -1.95 -4.09
N VAL A 27 8.56 -0.87 -3.69
CA VAL A 27 7.65 -0.14 -4.57
C VAL A 27 8.38 0.36 -5.82
N GLU A 28 9.56 0.98 -5.65
CA GLU A 28 10.38 1.43 -6.78
C GLU A 28 10.72 0.29 -7.76
N GLN A 29 11.04 -0.90 -7.24
CA GLN A 29 11.32 -2.07 -8.08
C GLN A 29 10.08 -2.66 -8.77
N LEU A 30 8.91 -2.62 -8.12
CA LEU A 30 7.66 -3.08 -8.71
C LEU A 30 7.15 -2.13 -9.81
N GLU A 31 7.51 -0.86 -9.74
CA GLU A 31 7.22 0.13 -10.79
C GLU A 31 8.09 -0.04 -12.04
N ASP A 32 9.21 -0.76 -11.94
CA ASP A 32 10.04 -1.08 -13.11
C ASP A 32 9.35 -2.10 -14.01
N ARG A 33 9.07 -1.69 -15.26
CA ARG A 33 8.45 -2.52 -16.31
C ARG A 33 9.26 -3.75 -16.71
N HIS A 34 10.51 -3.87 -16.26
CA HIS A 34 11.38 -5.00 -16.58
C HIS A 34 11.43 -6.07 -15.48
N THR A 35 10.71 -5.88 -14.37
CA THR A 35 10.63 -6.88 -13.29
C THR A 35 9.88 -8.13 -13.78
N GLY A 36 10.56 -9.27 -13.82
CA GLY A 36 9.96 -10.55 -14.18
C GLY A 36 8.93 -11.03 -13.15
N LEU A 37 7.97 -11.86 -13.59
CA LEU A 37 6.83 -12.29 -12.76
C LEU A 37 7.24 -12.90 -11.40
N ASP A 38 8.14 -13.89 -11.38
CA ASP A 38 8.59 -14.52 -10.13
C ASP A 38 9.26 -13.51 -9.18
N ALA A 39 10.03 -12.57 -9.73
CA ALA A 39 10.67 -11.53 -8.94
C ALA A 39 9.62 -10.54 -8.38
N ALA A 40 8.62 -10.16 -9.18
CA ALA A 40 7.52 -9.30 -8.75
C ALA A 40 6.70 -9.96 -7.63
N LEU A 41 6.43 -11.26 -7.72
CA LEU A 41 5.74 -12.00 -6.66
C LEU A 41 6.54 -12.01 -5.35
N GLY A 42 7.85 -12.28 -5.41
CA GLY A 42 8.69 -12.25 -4.21
C GLY A 42 8.80 -10.85 -3.59
N LEU A 43 8.85 -9.80 -4.41
CA LEU A 43 8.80 -8.41 -3.96
C LEU A 43 7.47 -8.08 -3.27
N TRP A 44 6.35 -8.53 -3.84
CA TRP A 44 5.03 -8.34 -3.26
C TRP A 44 4.88 -9.06 -1.91
N GLU A 45 5.27 -10.33 -1.81
CA GLU A 45 5.22 -11.10 -0.56
C GLU A 45 6.07 -10.45 0.55
N ARG A 46 7.27 -9.97 0.20
CA ARG A 46 8.12 -9.22 1.13
C ARG A 46 7.47 -7.90 1.53
N GLY A 47 6.87 -7.18 0.60
CA GLY A 47 6.14 -5.93 0.84
C GLY A 47 4.98 -6.11 1.82
N GLU A 48 4.18 -7.16 1.67
CA GLU A 48 3.09 -7.50 2.59
C GLU A 48 3.62 -7.79 4.01
N ALA A 49 4.71 -8.55 4.13
CA ALA A 49 5.33 -8.84 5.42
C ALA A 49 5.85 -7.57 6.12
N LEU A 50 6.50 -6.67 5.38
CA LEU A 50 6.97 -5.38 5.90
C LEU A 50 5.80 -4.48 6.31
N HIS A 51 4.75 -4.40 5.49
CA HIS A 51 3.55 -3.62 5.80
C HIS A 51 2.88 -4.11 7.09
N ALA A 52 2.69 -5.42 7.24
CA ALA A 52 2.12 -6.01 8.45
C ALA A 52 2.96 -5.69 9.71
N TRP A 53 4.29 -5.77 9.60
CA TRP A 53 5.20 -5.40 10.69
C TRP A 53 5.08 -3.92 11.08
N CYS A 54 5.07 -3.02 10.09
CA CYS A 54 4.90 -1.59 10.31
C CYS A 54 3.57 -1.27 11.01
N GLN A 55 2.47 -1.88 10.57
CA GLN A 55 1.16 -1.71 11.21
C GLN A 55 1.17 -2.18 12.66
N GLN A 56 1.70 -3.37 12.92
CA GLN A 56 1.79 -3.90 14.29
C GLN A 56 2.60 -2.98 15.23
N ARG A 57 3.67 -2.36 14.72
CA ARG A 57 4.48 -1.40 15.47
C ARG A 57 3.70 -0.12 15.79
N LEU A 58 2.91 0.38 14.84
CA LEU A 58 2.05 1.55 15.03
C LEU A 58 0.91 1.26 16.01
N ASP A 59 0.25 0.10 15.90
CA ASP A 59 -0.80 -0.33 16.81
C ASP A 59 -0.29 -0.38 18.25
N HIS A 60 0.88 -1.00 18.47
CA HIS A 60 1.49 -1.04 19.79
C HIS A 60 1.86 0.35 20.33
N ALA A 61 2.29 1.27 19.45
CA ALA A 61 2.53 2.66 19.85
C ALA A 61 1.24 3.39 20.24
N ALA A 62 0.16 3.18 19.48
CA ALA A 62 -1.16 3.75 19.75
C ALA A 62 -1.75 3.22 21.07
N GLU A 63 -1.65 1.92 21.33
CA GLU A 63 -2.06 1.32 22.61
C GLU A 63 -1.32 1.93 23.80
N ARG A 64 -0.01 2.17 23.66
CA ARG A 64 0.80 2.80 24.70
C ARG A 64 0.37 4.23 24.93
N LEU A 65 0.08 4.99 23.87
CA LEU A 65 -0.45 6.35 23.98
C LEU A 65 -1.79 6.33 24.72
N HIS A 66 -2.73 5.48 24.29
CA HIS A 66 -4.05 5.35 24.91
C HIS A 66 -3.96 5.07 26.42
N LYS A 67 -3.06 4.17 26.86
CA LYS A 67 -2.84 3.89 28.29
C LYS A 67 -2.33 5.11 29.07
N LEU A 68 -1.68 6.07 28.42
CA LEU A 68 -1.15 7.29 29.04
C LEU A 68 -2.16 8.46 29.01
N THR A 69 -2.99 8.56 27.97
CA THR A 69 -3.96 9.68 27.83
C THR A 69 -5.29 9.43 28.53
N VAL A 70 -5.67 8.19 28.78
CA VAL A 70 -6.99 7.89 29.35
C VAL A 70 -7.00 8.07 30.88
N SER A 71 -7.59 9.18 31.32
CA SER A 71 -8.43 9.17 32.53
C SER A 71 -9.80 8.57 32.16
N PRO A 72 -10.48 7.82 33.06
CA PRO A 72 -11.59 6.90 32.73
C PRO A 72 -12.85 7.50 32.05
N ASP A 73 -12.88 8.80 31.73
CA ASP A 73 -14.07 9.52 31.28
C ASP A 73 -14.15 9.73 29.74
N GLU A 74 -13.04 9.70 28.99
CA GLU A 74 -13.02 10.18 27.58
C GLU A 74 -13.07 9.08 26.49
N VAL A 75 -12.91 7.79 26.81
CA VAL A 75 -12.78 6.72 25.79
C VAL A 75 -14.07 6.30 25.09
N ALA A 76 -15.24 6.74 25.60
CA ALA A 76 -16.53 6.40 25.02
C ALA A 76 -16.91 7.26 23.80
N ALA A 77 -16.28 8.43 23.61
CA ALA A 77 -16.70 9.40 22.60
C ALA A 77 -16.05 9.17 21.21
N VAL A 78 -14.82 8.65 21.15
CA VAL A 78 -14.00 8.72 19.92
C VAL A 78 -14.36 7.64 18.87
N GLN A 79 -15.16 6.62 19.22
CA GLN A 79 -15.52 5.53 18.28
C GLN A 79 -16.76 5.82 17.42
N ALA A 80 -17.44 6.95 17.61
CA ALA A 80 -18.75 7.20 17.01
C ALA A 80 -18.75 8.07 15.75
N GLU A 81 -17.66 8.77 15.40
CA GLU A 81 -17.74 9.86 14.40
C GLU A 81 -16.90 9.74 13.11
N SER A 82 -16.09 8.69 12.92
CA SER A 82 -15.30 8.55 11.67
C SER A 82 -15.98 7.61 10.65
N ALA A 83 -17.05 8.07 10.02
CA ALA A 83 -17.66 7.44 8.85
C ALA A 83 -17.27 8.12 7.52
N ASP A 84 -16.09 8.75 7.47
CA ASP A 84 -15.56 9.36 6.25
C ASP A 84 -14.09 8.92 6.04
N GLY A 85 -13.90 7.93 5.17
CA GLY A 85 -12.70 7.84 4.34
C GLY A 85 -11.38 7.34 4.96
N PHE A 86 -11.35 6.24 5.71
CA PHE A 86 -10.13 5.42 5.79
C PHE A 86 -10.43 3.99 5.35
N VAL A 87 -10.01 3.63 4.13
CA VAL A 87 -10.08 2.27 3.62
C VAL A 87 -8.86 1.52 4.16
N PRO A 88 -9.00 0.50 5.01
CA PRO A 88 -7.86 -0.30 5.43
C PRO A 88 -7.27 -0.99 4.20
N ALA A 89 -5.96 -0.86 4.00
CA ALA A 89 -5.20 -1.53 2.95
C ALA A 89 -5.44 -3.05 3.06
N GLY A 90 -6.32 -3.57 2.22
CA GLY A 90 -6.91 -4.91 2.32
C GLY A 90 -8.33 -4.97 1.73
N ALA A 91 -9.04 -3.84 1.68
CA ALA A 91 -10.23 -3.70 0.86
C ALA A 91 -9.84 -3.18 -0.53
N VAL A 92 -9.55 -4.09 -1.47
CA VAL A 92 -9.58 -3.74 -2.89
C VAL A 92 -11.03 -3.40 -3.26
N PRO A 93 -11.35 -2.17 -3.67
CA PRO A 93 -12.67 -1.90 -4.24
C PRO A 93 -12.74 -2.66 -5.58
N GLU A 94 -13.85 -3.38 -5.78
CA GLU A 94 -14.18 -4.05 -7.02
C GLU A 94 -14.01 -3.09 -8.22
N THR A 95 -13.37 -3.57 -9.28
CA THR A 95 -12.88 -2.79 -10.41
C THR A 95 -13.93 -1.80 -10.94
N ALA A 96 -13.70 -0.50 -10.75
CA ALA A 96 -14.39 0.51 -11.53
C ALA A 96 -13.80 0.47 -12.94
N ALA A 97 -14.66 0.18 -13.92
CA ALA A 97 -14.31 0.17 -15.33
C ALA A 97 -13.60 1.49 -15.72
N ILE A 98 -12.38 1.36 -16.25
CA ILE A 98 -11.69 2.45 -16.94
C ILE A 98 -12.47 2.66 -18.25
N ASP A 99 -13.23 3.75 -18.31
CA ASP A 99 -13.94 4.18 -19.50
C ASP A 99 -12.93 4.48 -20.63
N PRO A 100 -12.98 3.81 -21.80
CA PRO A 100 -12.05 4.09 -22.87
C PRO A 100 -12.41 5.43 -23.52
N ALA A 101 -11.49 6.39 -23.42
CA ALA A 101 -11.55 7.68 -24.11
C ALA A 101 -12.00 7.53 -25.58
N PRO A 102 -12.95 8.35 -26.08
CA PRO A 102 -13.37 8.26 -27.47
C PRO A 102 -12.26 8.81 -28.37
N ALA A 103 -11.74 7.95 -29.25
CA ALA A 103 -10.82 8.34 -30.30
C ALA A 103 -11.47 9.42 -31.19
N SER A 104 -10.90 10.62 -31.21
CA SER A 104 -11.21 11.64 -32.22
C SER A 104 -10.82 11.13 -33.60
N ALA A 105 -11.82 10.92 -34.46
CA ALA A 105 -11.63 10.61 -35.88
C ALA A 105 -11.07 11.82 -36.65
N PRO A 106 -10.29 11.62 -37.73
CA PRO A 106 -9.82 12.71 -38.57
C PRO A 106 -10.97 13.27 -39.44
N GLY A 107 -10.99 14.59 -39.60
CA GLY A 107 -11.96 15.30 -40.42
C GLY A 107 -11.80 14.99 -41.90
N GLU A 108 -12.88 14.50 -42.51
CA GLU A 108 -13.04 14.42 -43.97
C GLU A 108 -13.47 15.81 -44.48
N GLU A 109 -12.68 16.41 -45.36
CA GLU A 109 -13.04 17.65 -46.07
C GLU A 109 -14.18 17.38 -47.07
N PRO A 110 -15.22 18.22 -47.15
CA PRO A 110 -16.25 18.04 -48.16
C PRO A 110 -15.75 18.48 -49.54
N SER A 111 -15.62 17.51 -50.44
CA SER A 111 -15.44 17.71 -51.87
C SER A 111 -16.70 18.30 -52.50
N ILE A 112 -16.50 19.31 -53.34
CA ILE A 112 -17.51 20.12 -54.01
C ILE A 112 -18.23 19.31 -55.10
N PHE A 113 -19.56 19.27 -55.06
CA PHE A 113 -20.45 19.20 -56.24
C PHE A 113 -21.81 19.82 -55.94
#